data_AF-A0A7C3Y8I3-F1
#
_entry.id   AF-A0A7C3Y8I3-F1
#
_cell.length_a   1.000
_cell.length_b   1.000
_cell.length_c   1.000
_cell.angle_alpha   90.00
_cell.angle_beta   90.00
_cell.angle_gamma   90.00
#
_symmetry.space_group_name_H-M   'P 1'
#
loop_
_entity.id
_entity.type
_entity.pdbx_description
1 polymer ?
#
loop_
_entity_poly.entity_id
_entity_poly.type
_entity_poly.pdbx_seq_one_letter_code
_entity_poly.pdbx_strand_id
1 'polypeptide(L)'
;VGNETYRSAISKIKEGVKKGESISTLSLLYPELFPSIFNQVILVGEKTGTLSSSLSSISEFYQKEAEKLIEDFLRILEPLLIIILGGLVGGLMYSVLVPLYRLMGGY
;
A
#
# COMPACT_ATOMS: atom_id res chain seq x y z
N VAL A 1 -0.24 -6.26 -18.45
CA VAL A 1 -0.34 -5.03 -17.64
C VAL A 1 -1.74 -4.45 -17.84
N GLY A 2 -2.51 -4.31 -16.76
CA GLY A 2 -3.91 -3.84 -16.84
C GLY A 2 -4.08 -2.31 -16.85
N ASN A 3 -3.02 -1.56 -16.52
CA ASN A 3 -3.02 -0.10 -16.50
C ASN A 3 -2.38 0.45 -17.78
N GLU A 4 -3.10 1.33 -18.49
CA GLU A 4 -2.65 1.90 -19.77
C GLU A 4 -1.40 2.78 -19.63
N THR A 5 -1.26 3.53 -18.53
CA THR A 5 -0.06 4.34 -18.25
C THR A 5 1.19 3.47 -18.12
N TYR A 6 1.09 2.36 -17.37
CA TYR A 6 2.19 1.40 -17.26
C TYR A 6 2.46 0.68 -18.58
N ARG A 7 1.41 0.33 -19.35
CA ARG A 7 1.56 -0.30 -20.67
C ARG A 7 2.34 0.60 -21.62
N SER A 8 2.00 1.88 -21.70
CA SER A 8 2.71 2.85 -22.54
C SER A 8 4.16 3.05 -22.09
N ALA A 9 4.41 3.18 -20.80
CA ALA A 9 5.77 3.34 -20.27
C ALA A 9 6.64 2.12 -20.58
N ILE A 10 6.13 0.90 -20.33
CA ILE A 10 6.84 -0.34 -20.62
C ILE A 10 7.09 -0.52 -22.13
N SER A 11 6.14 -0.13 -22.98
CA SER A 11 6.33 -0.16 -24.43
C SER A 11 7.47 0.76 -24.88
N LYS A 12 7.52 1.99 -24.35
CA LYS A 12 8.61 2.95 -24.62
C LYS A 12 9.95 2.45 -24.10
N ILE A 13 9.99 1.87 -22.90
CA ILE A 13 11.21 1.26 -22.34
C ILE A 13 11.68 0.11 -23.25
N LYS A 14 10.77 -0.77 -23.68
CA LYS A 14 11.09 -1.87 -24.59
C LYS A 14 11.68 -1.39 -25.91
N GLU A 15 11.19 -0.27 -26.46
CA GLU A 15 11.76 0.34 -27.67
C GLU A 15 13.16 0.92 -27.43
N GLY A 16 13.40 1.59 -26.31
CA GLY A 16 14.72 2.10 -25.95
C GLY A 16 15.74 0.98 -25.74
N VAL A 17 15.34 -0.11 -25.07
CA VAL A 17 16.21 -1.28 -24.87
C VAL A 17 16.61 -1.91 -26.21
N LYS A 18 15.69 -1.99 -27.18
CA LYS A 18 16.01 -2.47 -28.54
C LYS A 18 17.05 -1.58 -29.26
N LYS A 19 17.17 -0.31 -28.87
CA LYS A 19 18.15 0.64 -29.39
C LYS A 19 19.49 0.59 -28.63
N GLY A 20 19.61 -0.27 -27.61
CA GLY A 20 20.82 -0.44 -26.79
C GLY A 20 20.86 0.45 -25.54
N GLU A 21 19.77 1.12 -25.20
CA GLU A 21 19.68 1.89 -23.96
C GLU A 21 19.44 0.97 -22.76
N SER A 22 19.95 1.37 -21.59
CA SER A 22 19.80 0.63 -20.34
C SER A 22 18.38 0.77 -19.78
N ILE A 23 17.86 -0.31 -19.19
CA ILE A 23 16.56 -0.30 -18.49
C ILE A 23 16.61 0.70 -17.33
N SER A 24 17.69 0.71 -16.55
CA SER A 24 17.86 1.64 -15.43
C SER A 24 17.74 3.11 -15.86
N THR A 25 18.37 3.47 -16.99
CA THR A 25 18.30 4.83 -17.54
C THR A 25 16.90 5.18 -18.04
N LEU A 26 16.24 4.26 -18.74
CA LEU A 26 14.90 4.49 -19.30
C LEU A 26 13.82 4.58 -18.23
N SER A 27 13.95 3.81 -17.15
CA SER A 27 13.00 3.84 -16.03
C SER A 27 13.04 5.15 -15.24
N LEU A 28 14.17 5.85 -15.21
CA LEU A 28 14.29 7.18 -14.59
C LEU A 28 13.41 8.26 -15.26
N LEU A 29 13.01 8.05 -16.52
CA LEU A 29 12.11 8.96 -17.23
C LEU A 29 10.66 8.91 -16.71
N TYR A 30 10.32 7.91 -15.88
CA TYR A 30 8.99 7.72 -15.31
C TYR A 30 9.06 7.55 -13.78
N PRO A 31 9.52 8.56 -13.03
CA PRO A 31 9.74 8.45 -11.58
C PRO A 31 8.46 8.19 -10.79
N GLU A 32 7.30 8.60 -11.32
CA GLU A 32 5.98 8.32 -10.72
C GLU A 32 5.56 6.84 -10.85
N LEU A 33 6.09 6.13 -11.84
CA LEU A 33 5.77 4.72 -12.10
C LEU A 33 6.86 3.77 -11.58
N PHE A 34 8.11 4.24 -11.61
CA PHE A 34 9.30 3.50 -11.16
C PHE A 34 10.05 4.32 -10.12
N PRO A 35 9.79 4.09 -8.82
CA PRO A 35 10.49 4.74 -7.73
C PRO A 35 12.00 4.53 -7.76
N SER A 36 12.74 5.35 -7.00
CA SER A 36 14.22 5.31 -6.96
C SER A 36 14.79 3.93 -6.60
N ILE A 37 14.14 3.20 -5.69
CA ILE A 37 14.55 1.85 -5.28
C ILE A 37 14.50 0.85 -6.45
N PHE A 38 13.48 0.96 -7.33
CA PHE A 38 13.37 0.16 -8.54
C PHE A 38 14.61 0.37 -9.41
N ASN A 39 14.96 1.62 -9.66
CA ASN A 39 16.10 1.96 -10.51
C ASN A 39 17.44 1.42 -9.95
N GLN A 40 17.66 1.55 -8.64
CA GLN A 40 18.89 1.08 -8.00
C GLN A 40 19.06 -0.44 -8.13
N VAL A 41 17.99 -1.20 -7.90
CA VAL A 41 18.02 -2.66 -7.98
C VAL A 41 18.19 -3.13 -9.43
N ILE A 42 17.51 -2.48 -10.39
CA ILE A 42 17.69 -2.77 -11.82
C ILE A 42 19.09 -2.41 -12.32
N LEU A 43 19.65 -1.26 -11.91
CA LEU A 43 21.00 -0.86 -12.29
C LEU A 43 22.05 -1.89 -11.86
N VAL A 44 21.94 -2.41 -10.63
CA VAL A 44 22.83 -3.46 -10.14
C VAL A 44 22.60 -4.74 -10.96
N GLY A 45 21.35 -5.19 -11.10
CA GLY A 45 21.00 -6.39 -11.84
C GLY A 45 21.41 -6.39 -13.31
N GLU A 46 21.34 -5.23 -13.95
CA GLU A 46 21.75 -5.03 -15.34
C GLU A 46 23.28 -5.08 -15.48
N LYS A 47 24.03 -4.51 -14.54
CA LYS A 47 25.51 -4.58 -14.51
C LYS A 47 26.04 -5.97 -14.19
N THR A 48 25.35 -6.74 -13.34
CA THR A 48 25.77 -8.07 -12.90
C THR A 48 25.14 -9.21 -13.71
N GLY A 49 24.29 -8.90 -14.70
CA GLY A 49 23.58 -9.90 -15.50
C GLY A 49 22.51 -10.68 -14.72
N THR A 50 22.07 -10.18 -13.56
CA THR A 50 21.07 -10.80 -12.67
C THR A 50 19.72 -10.10 -12.72
N LEU A 51 19.38 -9.52 -13.87
CA LEU A 51 18.15 -8.75 -14.09
C LEU A 51 16.87 -9.52 -13.71
N SER A 52 16.78 -10.81 -14.08
CA SER A 52 15.62 -11.65 -13.74
C SER A 52 15.41 -11.78 -12.23
N SER A 53 16.49 -12.00 -11.48
CA SER A 53 16.43 -12.06 -10.01
C SER A 53 16.09 -10.70 -9.41
N SER A 54 16.67 -9.63 -9.96
CA SER A 54 16.41 -8.25 -9.52
C SER A 54 14.94 -7.86 -9.68
N LEU A 55 14.33 -8.22 -10.82
CA LEU A 55 12.90 -8.03 -11.06
C LEU A 55 12.02 -8.85 -10.12
N SER A 56 12.40 -10.10 -9.81
CA SER A 56 11.71 -10.93 -8.82
C SER A 56 11.75 -10.28 -7.44
N SER A 57 12.93 -9.84 -6.99
CA SER A 57 13.10 -9.18 -5.69
C SER A 57 12.29 -7.89 -5.58
N ILE A 58 12.20 -7.11 -6.65
CA ILE A 58 11.34 -5.92 -6.71
C ILE A 58 9.86 -6.30 -6.59
N SER A 59 9.42 -7.32 -7.32
CA SER A 59 8.04 -7.79 -7.25
C SER A 59 7.68 -8.24 -5.83
N GLU A 60 8.55 -9.01 -5.18
CA GLU A 60 8.37 -9.46 -3.80
C GLU A 60 8.35 -8.29 -2.82
N PHE A 61 9.20 -7.28 -3.03
CA PHE A 61 9.24 -6.08 -2.21
C PHE A 61 7.90 -5.32 -2.26
N TYR A 62 7.40 -5.01 -3.46
CA TYR A 62 6.11 -4.31 -3.61
C TYR A 62 4.92 -5.13 -3.12
N GLN A 63 4.95 -6.47 -3.30
CA GLN A 63 3.92 -7.34 -2.76
C GLN A 63 3.88 -7.27 -1.22
N LYS A 64 5.04 -7.36 -0.57
CA LYS A 64 5.16 -7.22 0.90
C LYS A 64 4.74 -5.84 1.38
N GLU A 65 5.08 -4.79 0.65
CA GLU A 65 4.66 -3.43 1.00
C GLU A 65 3.14 -3.27 0.90
N ALA A 66 2.50 -3.81 -0.14
CA ALA A 66 1.05 -3.82 -0.26
C ALA A 66 0.37 -4.61 0.87
N GLU A 67 0.88 -5.80 1.20
CA GLU A 67 0.39 -6.62 2.32
C GLU A 67 0.50 -5.87 3.65
N LYS A 68 1.65 -5.24 3.90
CA LYS A 68 1.88 -4.44 5.11
C LYS A 68 0.92 -3.25 5.20
N LEU A 69 0.67 -2.55 4.10
CA LEU A 69 -0.28 -1.44 4.07
C LEU A 69 -1.70 -1.91 4.44
N ILE A 70 -2.10 -3.09 3.97
CA ILE A 70 -3.40 -3.69 4.32
C ILE A 70 -3.42 -4.05 5.81
N GLU A 71 -2.36 -4.67 6.34
CA GLU A 71 -2.26 -5.04 7.75
C GLU A 71 -2.31 -3.80 8.66
N ASP A 72 -1.53 -2.77 8.35
CA ASP A 72 -1.51 -1.51 9.09
C ASP A 72 -2.88 -0.82 9.06
N PHE A 73 -3.58 -0.87 7.93
CA PHE A 73 -4.95 -0.38 7.82
C PHE A 73 -5.90 -1.15 8.74
N LEU A 74 -5.89 -2.48 8.70
CA LEU A 74 -6.71 -3.32 9.58
C LEU A 74 -6.43 -3.06 11.06
N ARG A 75 -5.16 -2.89 11.42
CA ARG A 75 -4.72 -2.61 12.79
C ARG A 75 -5.28 -1.31 13.36
N ILE A 76 -5.50 -0.29 12.52
CA ILE A 76 -6.14 0.99 12.93
C ILE A 76 -7.66 0.85 12.99
N LEU A 77 -8.24 0.02 12.13
CA LEU A 77 -9.68 -0.22 12.07
C LEU A 77 -10.21 -0.92 13.33
N GLU A 78 -9.49 -1.88 13.89
CA GLU A 78 -9.88 -2.57 15.13
C GLU A 78 -10.19 -1.63 16.32
N PRO A 79 -9.28 -0.75 16.77
CA PRO A 79 -9.55 0.15 17.89
C PRO A 79 -10.66 1.17 17.57
N LEU A 80 -10.80 1.62 16.32
CA LEU A 80 -11.91 2.49 15.92
C LEU A 80 -13.27 1.81 16.11
N LEU A 81 -13.37 0.53 15.73
CA LEU A 81 -14.60 -0.25 15.95
C LEU A 81 -14.93 -0.39 17.44
N ILE A 82 -13.92 -0.61 18.29
CA ILE A 82 -14.12 -0.69 19.75
C ILE A 82 -14.62 0.63 20.32
N ILE A 83 -14.06 1.77 19.88
CA ILE A 83 -14.51 3.09 20.33
C ILE A 83 -15.96 3.35 19.92
N ILE A 84 -16.32 3.04 18.67
CA ILE A 84 -17.68 3.20 18.16
C ILE A 84 -18.65 2.30 18.94
N LEU A 85 -18.30 1.02 19.12
CA LEU A 85 -19.13 0.07 19.84
C LEU A 85 -19.28 0.45 21.32
N GLY A 86 -18.20 0.86 21.97
CA GLY A 86 -18.21 1.35 23.34
C GLY A 86 -19.07 2.59 23.50
N GLY A 87 -19.00 3.52 22.53
CA GLY A 87 -19.87 4.71 22.48
C GLY A 87 -21.35 4.35 22.32
N LEU A 88 -21.68 3.40 21.43
CA LEU A 88 -23.06 2.93 21.24
C LEU A 88 -23.60 2.24 22.50
N VAL A 89 -22.85 1.30 23.07
CA VAL A 89 -23.25 0.58 24.29
C VAL A 89 -23.36 1.54 25.47
N GLY A 90 -22.38 2.44 25.65
CA GLY A 90 -22.41 3.47 26.68
C GLY A 90 -23.60 4.42 26.53
N GLY A 91 -23.91 4.83 25.30
CA GLY A 91 -25.10 5.65 25.00
C GLY A 91 -26.40 4.94 25.31
N LEU A 92 -26.51 3.65 24.99
CA LEU A 92 -27.68 2.83 25.35
C LEU A 92 -27.81 2.68 26.87
N MET A 93 -26.71 2.38 27.57
CA MET A 93 -26.70 2.30 29.03
C MET A 93 -27.12 3.62 29.65
N TYR A 94 -26.59 4.76 29.18
CA TYR A 94 -26.99 6.08 29.66
C TYR A 94 -28.48 6.33 29.45
N SER A 95 -29.00 6.01 28.26
CA SER A 95 -30.42 6.19 27.91
C SER A 95 -31.37 5.37 28.81
N VAL A 96 -30.96 4.17 29.25
CA VAL A 96 -31.78 3.27 30.07
C VAL A 96 -31.56 3.48 31.58
N LEU A 97 -30.32 3.65 32.04
CA LEU A 97 -30.00 3.74 33.47
C LEU A 97 -30.46 5.05 34.09
N VAL A 98 -30.35 6.18 33.37
CA VAL A 98 -30.79 7.49 33.88
C VAL A 98 -32.29 7.50 34.25
N PRO A 99 -33.23 7.07 33.39
CA PRO A 99 -34.64 7.03 33.78
C PRO A 99 -34.91 5.99 34.87
N LEU A 100 -34.27 4.82 34.86
CA LEU A 100 -34.42 3.83 35.94
C LEU A 100 -34.00 4.38 37.30
N TYR A 101 -32.88 5.10 37.35
CA TYR A 101 -32.38 5.72 38.58
C TYR A 101 -33.35 6.77 39.13
N ARG A 102 -33.94 7.59 38.24
CA ARG A 102 -34.98 8.56 38.59
C ARG A 102 -36.26 7.89 39.13
N LEU A 103 -36.65 6.75 38.56
CA LEU A 103 -37.82 6.00 39.02
C LEU A 103 -37.60 5.35 40.39
N MET A 104 -36.36 5.04 40.76
CA MET A 104 -36.01 4.37 42.02
C MET A 104 -35.84 5.32 43.23
N GLY A 105 -36.16 6.62 43.08
CA GLY A 105 -36.19 7.57 44.20
C GLY A 105 -34.85 8.24 44.53
N GLY A 106 -33.87 8.19 43.63
CA GLY A 106 -32.67 9.04 43.72
C GLY A 106 -32.94 10.47 43.26
N TYR A 107 -33.59 11.25 44.13
CA TYR A 107 -34.17 12.60 43.91
C TYR A 107 -35.22 12.71 42.81
#